data_AF-A0A359AVB3-F1
#
_entry.id   AF-A0A359AVB3-F1
#
_cell.length_a   1.000
_cell.length_b   1.000
_cell.length_c   1.000
_cell.angle_alpha   90.00
_cell.angle_beta   90.00
_cell.angle_gamma   90.00
#
_symmetry.space_group_name_H-M   'P 1'
#
loop_
_entity.id
_entity.type
_entity.pdbx_description
1 polymer ?
#
loop_
_entity_poly.entity_id
_entity_poly.type
_entity_poly.pdbx_seq_one_letter_code
_entity_poly.pdbx_strand_id
1 'polypeptide(L)'
;IKGNQEAQRKAIRAEMRIELATEGQRYFDVKRWMIAENKPGEGGLGGDFTGMDMEAKTLTGFYKRIVIQKRVFERKEYLAPLPQEEIQKSRLLVQNPGYTPTVE
;
A
#
# COMPACT_ATOMS: atom_id res chain seq x y z
N ILE A 1 -5.60 23.37 -11.14
CA ILE A 1 -6.91 23.09 -11.77
C ILE A 1 -7.97 23.93 -11.07
N LYS A 2 -8.53 24.96 -11.69
CA LYS A 2 -9.48 25.86 -11.02
C LYS A 2 -10.89 25.23 -11.02
N GLY A 3 -11.53 25.17 -9.86
CA GLY A 3 -12.93 24.71 -9.73
C GLY A 3 -13.18 23.20 -9.70
N ASN A 4 -12.15 22.34 -9.83
CA ASN A 4 -12.31 20.88 -9.73
C ASN A 4 -11.51 20.32 -8.54
N GLN A 5 -12.21 20.00 -7.45
CA GLN A 5 -11.61 19.51 -6.22
C GLN A 5 -10.93 18.16 -6.38
N GLU A 6 -11.55 17.23 -7.11
CA GLU A 6 -11.02 15.86 -7.28
C GLU A 6 -9.68 15.89 -8.03
N ALA A 7 -9.64 16.66 -9.12
CA ALA A 7 -8.45 16.80 -9.93
C ALA A 7 -7.33 17.54 -9.18
N GLN A 8 -7.67 18.55 -8.36
CA GLN A 8 -6.71 19.18 -7.45
C GLN A 8 -6.16 18.17 -6.42
N ARG A 9 -7.02 17.37 -5.79
CA ARG A 9 -6.61 16.35 -4.81
C ARG A 9 -5.69 15.32 -5.45
N LYS A 10 -5.98 14.88 -6.68
CA LYS A 10 -5.12 13.96 -7.44
C LYS A 10 -3.75 14.56 -7.71
N ALA A 11 -3.68 15.83 -8.13
CA ALA A 11 -2.42 16.54 -8.36
C ALA A 11 -1.60 16.65 -7.07
N ILE A 12 -2.21 17.09 -5.96
CA ILE A 12 -1.53 17.21 -4.65
C ILE A 12 -0.96 15.85 -4.21
N ARG A 13 -1.74 14.77 -4.33
CA ARG A 13 -1.28 13.42 -3.97
C ARG A 13 -0.12 12.94 -4.85
N ALA A 14 -0.09 13.36 -6.12
CA ALA A 14 1.01 13.04 -7.04
C ALA A 14 2.28 13.80 -6.66
N GLU A 15 2.18 15.11 -6.38
CA GLU A 15 3.30 15.95 -5.93
C GLU A 15 3.87 15.42 -4.61
N MET A 16 3.02 15.15 -3.60
CA MET A 16 3.47 14.59 -2.33
C MET A 16 4.22 13.27 -2.47
N ARG A 17 3.83 12.42 -3.44
CA ARG A 17 4.52 11.15 -3.69
C ARG A 17 5.93 11.34 -4.22
N ILE A 18 6.15 12.39 -5.02
CA ILE A 18 7.43 12.70 -5.64
C ILE A 18 8.31 13.45 -4.64
N GLU A 19 7.77 14.51 -4.04
CA GLU A 19 8.49 15.41 -3.14
C GLU A 19 8.98 14.69 -1.87
N LEU A 20 8.11 13.89 -1.25
CA LEU A 20 8.39 13.18 0.01
C LEU A 20 8.76 11.71 -0.24
N ALA A 21 9.29 11.41 -1.41
CA ALA A 21 9.71 10.06 -1.77
C ALA A 21 10.80 9.59 -0.79
N THR A 22 10.69 8.35 -0.32
CA THR A 22 11.64 7.71 0.61
C THR A 22 11.70 8.30 2.03
N GLU A 23 10.80 9.21 2.39
CA GLU A 23 10.71 9.79 3.75
C GLU A 23 9.67 9.11 4.66
N GLY A 24 9.22 7.90 4.30
CA GLY A 24 8.25 7.13 5.10
C GLY A 24 6.79 7.57 5.01
N GLN A 25 6.50 8.76 4.46
CA GLN A 25 5.13 9.30 4.36
C GLN A 25 4.19 8.42 3.54
N ARG A 26 4.72 7.80 2.47
CA ARG A 26 3.93 7.03 1.52
C ARG A 26 3.09 5.93 2.18
N TYR A 27 3.61 5.29 3.21
CA TYR A 27 2.92 4.23 3.94
C TYR A 27 1.65 4.74 4.62
N PHE A 28 1.73 5.90 5.28
CA PHE A 28 0.60 6.50 5.98
C PHE A 28 -0.37 7.19 5.02
N ASP A 29 0.14 7.80 3.95
CA ASP A 29 -0.65 8.53 2.96
C ASP A 29 -1.67 7.64 2.23
N VAL A 30 -1.23 6.50 1.71
CA VAL A 30 -2.12 5.57 1.00
C VAL A 30 -3.16 4.96 1.94
N LYS A 31 -2.80 4.76 3.22
CA LYS A 31 -3.70 4.25 4.25
C LYS A 31 -4.78 5.28 4.63
N ARG A 32 -4.39 6.51 4.98
CA ARG A 32 -5.35 7.57 5.36
C ARG A 32 -6.29 7.97 4.22
N TRP A 33 -5.86 7.77 2.97
CA TRP A 33 -6.68 8.04 1.79
C TRP A 33 -7.55 6.87 1.35
N MET A 34 -7.45 5.71 2.01
CA MET A 34 -8.20 4.51 1.66
C MET A 34 -7.96 4.06 0.22
N ILE A 35 -6.71 4.12 -0.25
CA ILE A 35 -6.31 3.70 -1.60
C ILE A 35 -5.26 2.60 -1.59
N ALA A 36 -4.92 2.04 -0.42
CA ALA A 36 -3.87 1.03 -0.30
C ALA A 36 -4.24 -0.30 -1.00
N GLU A 37 -5.53 -0.65 -1.07
CA GLU A 37 -6.02 -1.82 -1.82
C GLU A 37 -5.91 -1.68 -3.34
N ASN A 38 -5.73 -0.46 -3.85
CA ASN A 38 -5.67 -0.23 -5.29
C ASN A 38 -4.41 -0.87 -5.89
N LYS A 39 -4.45 -1.09 -7.20
CA LYS A 39 -3.30 -1.59 -7.95
C LYS A 39 -2.15 -0.58 -7.92
N PRO A 40 -0.89 -0.98 -8.15
CA PRO A 40 0.26 -0.06 -8.04
C PRO A 40 0.20 1.09 -9.04
N GLY A 41 -0.42 0.87 -10.21
CA GLY A 41 -0.69 1.90 -11.24
C GLY A 41 -1.77 2.92 -10.85
N GLU A 42 -2.61 2.59 -9.87
CA GLU A 42 -3.68 3.44 -9.33
C GLU A 42 -3.28 4.08 -7.99
N GLY A 43 -2.00 3.94 -7.60
CA GLY A 43 -1.45 4.53 -6.40
C GLY A 43 -1.64 3.71 -5.13
N GLY A 44 -2.04 2.44 -5.22
CA GLY A 44 -2.11 1.56 -4.06
C GLY A 44 -0.84 0.75 -3.80
N LEU A 45 -0.95 -0.18 -2.85
CA LEU A 45 0.13 -1.05 -2.37
C LEU A 45 -0.10 -2.53 -2.71
N GLY A 46 -1.32 -2.91 -3.12
CA GLY A 46 -1.66 -4.27 -3.52
C GLY A 46 -1.51 -4.50 -5.02
N GLY A 47 -1.40 -5.78 -5.41
CA GLY A 47 -1.36 -6.24 -6.79
C GLY A 47 0.04 -6.54 -7.33
N ASP A 48 0.09 -6.69 -8.65
CA ASP A 48 1.31 -7.06 -9.38
C ASP A 48 2.17 -5.82 -9.64
N PHE A 49 3.32 -5.79 -8.98
CA PHE A 49 4.38 -4.83 -9.27
C PHE A 49 5.19 -5.35 -10.44
N THR A 50 5.38 -4.48 -11.41
CA THR A 50 6.02 -4.83 -12.68
C THR A 50 7.30 -4.04 -12.88
N GLY A 51 8.32 -4.68 -13.44
CA GLY A 51 9.60 -4.09 -13.81
C GLY A 51 10.00 -4.51 -15.23
N MET A 52 11.21 -4.14 -15.62
CA MET A 52 11.86 -4.65 -16.83
C MET A 52 12.47 -6.03 -16.56
N ASP A 53 12.65 -6.82 -17.61
CA ASP A 53 13.22 -8.16 -17.51
C ASP A 53 14.74 -8.08 -17.33
N MET A 54 15.19 -8.23 -16.08
CA MET A 54 16.61 -8.19 -15.72
C MET A 54 17.39 -9.43 -16.17
N GLU A 55 16.70 -10.51 -16.54
CA GLU A 55 17.32 -11.78 -16.97
C GLU A 55 17.48 -11.88 -18.49
N ALA A 56 16.92 -10.92 -19.23
CA ALA A 56 16.97 -10.90 -20.68
C ALA A 56 18.40 -10.74 -21.22
N LYS A 57 18.75 -11.57 -22.21
CA LYS A 57 20.07 -11.55 -22.87
C LYS A 57 20.18 -10.52 -24.00
N THR A 58 19.06 -9.92 -24.40
CA THR A 58 18.99 -8.95 -25.49
C THR A 58 18.36 -7.66 -24.99
N LEU A 59 18.76 -6.53 -25.58
CA LEU A 59 18.21 -5.23 -25.24
C LEU A 59 16.68 -5.17 -25.46
N THR A 60 16.19 -5.77 -26.55
CA THR A 60 14.75 -5.89 -26.83
C THR A 60 14.03 -6.72 -25.76
N GLY A 61 14.67 -7.77 -25.24
CA GLY A 61 14.12 -8.57 -24.16
C GLY A 61 14.05 -7.80 -22.84
N PHE A 62 15.07 -7.00 -22.53
CA PHE A 62 15.11 -6.18 -21.31
C PHE A 62 13.92 -5.23 -21.22
N TYR A 63 13.56 -4.57 -22.32
CA TYR A 63 12.42 -3.63 -22.36
C TYR A 63 11.04 -4.31 -22.28
N LYS A 64 10.97 -5.64 -22.14
CA LYS A 64 9.72 -6.33 -21.87
C LYS A 64 9.34 -6.18 -20.40
N ARG A 65 8.11 -5.73 -20.15
CA ARG A 65 7.58 -5.58 -18.79
C ARG A 65 7.18 -6.95 -18.22
N ILE A 66 7.74 -7.31 -17.06
CA ILE A 66 7.43 -8.54 -16.32
C ILE A 66 6.95 -8.22 -14.91
N VAL A 67 6.23 -9.16 -14.28
CA VAL A 67 5.85 -9.06 -12.86
C VAL A 67 7.06 -9.41 -12.00
N ILE A 68 7.52 -8.46 -11.19
CA ILE A 68 8.68 -8.63 -10.29
C ILE A 68 8.25 -9.06 -8.90
N GLN A 69 7.05 -8.64 -8.46
CA GLN A 69 6.55 -8.95 -7.12
C GLN A 69 5.03 -8.92 -7.12
N LYS A 70 4.42 -9.91 -6.49
CA LYS A 70 2.98 -9.89 -6.17
C LYS A 70 2.81 -9.49 -4.72
N ARG A 71 2.17 -8.36 -4.47
CA ARG A 71 1.84 -7.90 -3.11
C ARG A 71 0.36 -8.09 -2.87
N VAL A 72 0.00 -8.67 -1.74
CA VAL A 72 -1.40 -8.72 -1.30
C VAL A 72 -1.60 -7.58 -0.32
N PHE A 73 -2.70 -6.84 -0.50
CA PHE A 73 -3.17 -5.87 0.47
C PHE A 73 -4.66 -6.13 0.74
N GLU A 74 -4.97 -6.56 1.94
CA GLU A 74 -6.33 -6.82 2.42
C GLU A 74 -6.86 -5.65 3.25
N ARG A 75 -8.18 -5.48 3.29
CA ARG A 75 -8.81 -4.36 3.99
C ARG A 75 -8.53 -4.32 5.50
N LYS A 76 -8.19 -5.46 6.12
CA LYS A 76 -7.76 -5.48 7.54
C LYS A 76 -6.43 -4.74 7.76
N GLU A 77 -5.54 -4.75 6.76
CA GLU A 77 -4.16 -4.23 6.87
C GLU A 77 -4.06 -2.71 6.83
N TYR A 78 -5.19 -2.00 6.72
CA TYR A 78 -5.24 -0.57 7.04
C TYR A 78 -4.81 -0.31 8.48
N LEU A 79 -5.17 -1.20 9.40
CA LEU A 79 -4.78 -1.15 10.81
C LEU A 79 -3.79 -2.28 11.09
N ALA A 80 -2.74 -2.01 11.86
CA ALA A 80 -1.84 -3.06 12.31
C ALA A 80 -2.53 -3.91 13.40
N PRO A 81 -2.27 -5.21 13.49
CA PRO A 81 -2.77 -6.00 14.61
C PRO A 81 -2.20 -5.47 15.93
N LEU A 82 -3.04 -5.42 16.97
CA LEU A 82 -2.56 -5.20 18.33
C LEU A 82 -1.74 -6.41 18.79
N PRO A 83 -0.61 -6.22 19.50
CA PRO A 83 0.17 -7.33 20.03
C PRO A 83 -0.67 -8.26 20.89
N GLN A 84 -0.54 -9.57 20.69
CA GLN A 84 -1.35 -10.57 21.38
C GLN A 84 -1.19 -10.50 22.91
N GLU A 85 0.03 -10.25 23.39
CA GLU A 85 0.31 -10.08 24.83
C GLU A 85 -0.49 -8.92 25.45
N GLU A 86 -0.71 -7.84 24.72
CA GLU A 86 -1.50 -6.69 25.20
C GLU A 86 -2.99 -7.03 25.28
N ILE A 87 -3.50 -7.82 24.32
CA ILE A 87 -4.88 -8.32 24.36
C ILE A 87 -5.08 -9.27 25.54
N GLN A 88 -4.12 -10.15 25.80
CA GLN A 88 -4.21 -11.11 26.90
C GLN A 88 -4.19 -10.42 28.28
N LYS A 89 -3.55 -9.25 28.41
CA LYS A 89 -3.51 -8.47 29.67
C LYS A 89 -4.86 -7.84 30.04
N SER A 90 -5.71 -7.49 29.08
CA SER A 90 -6.96 -6.76 29.34
C SER A 90 -8.16 -7.39 28.66
N ARG A 91 -9.14 -7.81 29.48
CA ARG A 91 -10.44 -8.31 28.98
C ARG A 91 -11.30 -7.25 28.28
N LEU A 92 -10.91 -5.97 28.37
CA LEU A 92 -11.62 -4.86 27.73
C LEU A 92 -10.99 -4.45 26.38
N LEU A 93 -9.76 -4.88 26.10
CA LEU A 93 -9.07 -4.52 24.86
C LEU A 93 -9.57 -5.41 23.71
N VAL A 94 -10.18 -4.79 22.70
CA VAL A 94 -10.70 -5.48 21.51
C VAL A 94 -9.71 -5.34 20.36
N GLN A 95 -9.49 -6.43 19.62
CA GLN A 95 -8.62 -6.46 18.46
C GLN A 95 -9.15 -5.58 17.31
N ASN A 96 -8.23 -5.09 16.46
CA ASN A 96 -8.58 -4.42 15.22
C ASN A 96 -9.36 -5.34 14.26
N PRO A 97 -10.29 -4.80 13.45
CA PRO A 97 -11.14 -5.59 12.56
C PRO A 97 -10.34 -6.49 11.61
N GLY A 98 -10.80 -7.73 11.43
CA GLY A 98 -10.20 -8.71 10.52
C GLY A 98 -9.01 -9.48 11.09
N TYR A 99 -8.58 -9.17 12.32
CA TYR A 99 -7.62 -9.97 13.07
C TYR A 99 -8.33 -10.74 14.17
N THR A 100 -8.12 -12.05 14.22
CA THR A 100 -8.67 -12.91 15.27
C THR A 100 -7.63 -13.07 16.38
N PRO A 101 -7.95 -12.78 17.65
CA PRO A 101 -7.07 -13.17 18.74
C PRO A 101 -6.97 -14.70 18.75
N THR A 102 -5.74 -15.22 18.82
CA THR A 102 -5.54 -16.66 18.98
C THR A 102 -5.98 -17.02 20.40
N VAL A 103 -6.96 -17.91 20.49
CA VAL A 103 -7.39 -18.49 21.76
C VAL A 103 -6.50 -19.71 21.97
N GLU A 104 -5.55 -19.61 22.90
CA GLU A 104 -4.89 -20.78 23.48
C GLU A 104 -5.67 -21.27 24.70
#